data_AF-S7HG17-F1
#
_entry.id   AF-S7HG17-F1
#
_cell.length_a   1.000
_cell.length_b   1.000
_cell.length_c   1.000
_cell.angle_alpha   90.00
_cell.angle_beta   90.00
_cell.angle_gamma   90.00
#
_symmetry.space_group_name_H-M   'P 1'
#
loop_
_entity.id
_entity.type
_entity.pdbx_description
1 polymer ?
#
loop_
_entity_poly.entity_id
_entity_poly.type
_entity_poly.pdbx_seq_one_letter_code
_entity_poly.pdbx_strand_id
1 'polypeptide(L)'
;MVKVKFCGLKRPCDIAWANELRPDYAGFVFAGKKRRVSDDQAAALRKALDPSIPAVGVFVDDSLKHIGQLVTAGTIQIVQLHGCEDDAMIEAVQQT
;
A
#
# COMPACT_ATOMS: atom_id res chain seq x y z
N MET A 1 -23.28 -0.95 -1.42
CA MET A 1 -22.54 -2.08 -2.02
C MET A 1 -21.23 -2.25 -1.26
N VAL A 2 -20.76 -3.48 -1.05
CA VAL A 2 -19.56 -3.77 -0.24
C VAL A 2 -18.30 -3.52 -1.06
N LYS A 3 -17.28 -2.89 -0.47
CA LYS A 3 -15.95 -2.73 -1.08
C LYS A 3 -15.03 -3.90 -0.75
N VAL A 4 -14.18 -4.30 -1.69
CA VAL A 4 -13.25 -5.42 -1.59
C VAL A 4 -11.81 -4.95 -1.76
N LYS A 5 -10.92 -5.41 -0.88
CA LYS A 5 -9.47 -5.17 -0.95
C LYS A 5 -8.72 -6.48 -1.04
N PHE A 6 -7.81 -6.60 -2.01
CA PHE A 6 -6.80 -7.66 -2.00
C PHE A 6 -5.55 -7.15 -1.27
N CYS A 7 -5.01 -7.92 -0.32
CA CYS A 7 -3.95 -7.44 0.57
C CYS A 7 -2.71 -8.36 0.56
N GLY A 8 -1.52 -7.76 0.60
CA GLY A 8 -0.25 -8.48 0.63
C GLY A 8 0.18 -9.03 -0.73
N LEU A 9 -0.15 -8.29 -1.79
CA LEU A 9 0.28 -8.59 -3.15
C LEU A 9 1.79 -8.34 -3.24
N LYS A 10 2.52 -9.28 -3.81
CA LYS A 10 3.99 -9.19 -3.91
C LYS A 10 4.57 -9.75 -5.20
N ARG A 11 3.75 -10.38 -6.04
CA ARG A 11 4.18 -10.99 -7.30
C ARG A 11 3.48 -10.31 -8.47
N PRO A 12 4.11 -10.24 -9.64
CA PRO A 12 3.46 -9.74 -10.86
C PRO A 12 2.15 -10.47 -11.20
N CYS A 13 2.06 -11.79 -10.95
CA CYS A 13 0.82 -12.53 -11.18
C CYS A 13 -0.32 -12.12 -10.25
N ASP A 14 -0.03 -11.64 -9.03
CA ASP A 14 -1.05 -11.12 -8.12
C ASP A 14 -1.68 -9.84 -8.71
N ILE A 15 -0.87 -9.01 -9.37
CA ILE A 15 -1.29 -7.77 -10.02
C ILE A 15 -2.11 -8.05 -11.28
N ALA A 16 -1.69 -9.04 -12.08
CA ALA A 16 -2.47 -9.48 -13.24
C ALA A 16 -3.89 -9.89 -12.84
N TRP A 17 -4.03 -10.67 -11.75
CA TRP A 17 -5.33 -11.04 -11.22
C TRP A 17 -6.11 -9.85 -10.63
N ALA A 18 -5.44 -8.91 -9.98
CA ALA A 18 -6.09 -7.70 -9.49
C ALA A 18 -6.66 -6.85 -10.65
N ASN A 19 -5.93 -6.70 -11.74
CA ASN A 19 -6.39 -5.96 -12.92
C ASN A 19 -7.61 -6.62 -13.59
N GLU A 20 -7.63 -7.95 -13.64
CA GLU A 20 -8.74 -8.72 -14.21
C GLU A 20 -9.99 -8.63 -13.33
N LEU A 21 -9.84 -8.86 -12.01
CA LEU A 21 -10.96 -8.97 -11.08
C LEU A 21 -11.43 -7.62 -10.52
N ARG A 22 -10.64 -6.56 -10.71
CA ARG A 22 -10.94 -5.17 -10.33
C ARG A 22 -11.47 -5.00 -8.90
N PRO A 23 -10.69 -5.37 -7.86
CA PRO A 23 -11.05 -5.02 -6.49
C PRO A 23 -11.04 -3.49 -6.31
N ASP A 24 -11.75 -3.00 -5.30
CA ASP A 24 -11.73 -1.56 -4.99
C ASP A 24 -10.34 -1.09 -4.56
N TYR A 25 -9.49 -1.97 -4.02
CA TYR A 25 -8.15 -1.62 -3.51
C TYR A 25 -7.13 -2.77 -3.63
N ALA A 26 -5.85 -2.42 -3.80
CA ALA A 26 -4.72 -3.35 -3.78
C ALA A 26 -3.73 -2.99 -2.67
N GLY A 27 -3.32 -3.95 -1.85
CA GLY A 27 -2.48 -3.71 -0.67
C GLY A 27 -1.05 -4.24 -0.79
N PHE A 28 -0.07 -3.36 -0.53
CA PHE A 28 1.35 -3.68 -0.38
C PHE A 28 1.74 -3.60 1.10
N VAL A 29 2.48 -4.59 1.59
CA VAL A 29 2.87 -4.64 3.01
C VAL A 29 4.34 -4.28 3.13
N PHE A 30 4.67 -3.26 3.92
CA PHE A 30 6.06 -2.81 4.14
C PHE A 30 6.66 -3.36 5.45
N ALA A 31 5.85 -4.03 6.27
CA ALA A 31 6.25 -4.63 7.54
C ALA A 31 6.34 -6.17 7.52
N GLY A 32 7.09 -6.74 8.47
CA GLY A 32 7.20 -8.19 8.69
C GLY A 32 8.05 -8.93 7.64
N LYS A 33 7.84 -10.25 7.50
CA LYS A 33 8.66 -11.11 6.61
C LYS A 33 7.89 -11.77 5.45
N LYS A 34 6.73 -12.37 5.73
CA LYS A 34 6.06 -13.27 4.75
C LYS A 34 5.50 -12.56 3.52
N ARG A 35 4.86 -11.40 3.72
CA ARG A 35 4.18 -10.62 2.67
C ARG A 35 4.86 -9.28 2.39
N ARG A 36 6.01 -9.03 3.02
CA ARG A 36 6.74 -7.78 2.89
C ARG A 36 7.26 -7.61 1.47
N VAL A 37 7.11 -6.41 0.92
CA VAL A 37 7.76 -5.95 -0.31
C VAL A 37 8.79 -4.87 0.02
N SER A 38 9.79 -4.70 -0.84
CA SER A 38 10.63 -3.51 -0.84
C SER A 38 9.94 -2.36 -1.59
N ASP A 39 10.45 -1.14 -1.41
CA ASP A 39 9.93 0.07 -2.07
C ASP A 39 10.03 -0.06 -3.59
N ASP A 40 11.16 -0.53 -4.11
CA ASP A 40 11.38 -0.78 -5.53
C ASP A 40 10.41 -1.84 -6.07
N GLN A 41 10.17 -2.90 -5.29
CA GLN A 41 9.22 -3.96 -5.66
C GLN A 41 7.80 -3.40 -5.68
N ALA A 42 7.39 -2.64 -4.68
CA ALA A 42 6.10 -1.98 -4.63
C ALA A 42 5.91 -1.02 -5.81
N ALA A 43 6.91 -0.21 -6.15
CA ALA A 43 6.88 0.71 -7.28
C ALA A 43 6.73 -0.03 -8.61
N ALA A 44 7.46 -1.13 -8.80
CA ALA A 44 7.34 -1.98 -9.99
C ALA A 44 5.94 -2.61 -10.11
N LEU A 45 5.38 -3.12 -9.00
CA LEU A 45 4.03 -3.66 -8.97
C LEU A 45 2.97 -2.58 -9.21
N ARG A 46 3.14 -1.39 -8.62
CA ARG A 46 2.25 -0.24 -8.82
C ARG A 46 2.20 0.19 -10.29
N LYS A 47 3.33 0.17 -10.98
CA LYS A 47 3.42 0.49 -12.42
C LYS A 47 2.66 -0.50 -13.29
N ALA A 48 2.56 -1.76 -12.86
CA ALA A 48 1.82 -2.80 -13.57
C ALA A 48 0.33 -2.87 -13.17
N LEU A 49 -0.03 -2.29 -12.01
CA LEU A 49 -1.41 -2.24 -11.52
C LEU A 49 -2.20 -1.18 -12.29
N ASP A 50 -3.45 -1.50 -12.64
CA ASP A 50 -4.37 -0.57 -13.27
C ASP A 50 -4.47 0.72 -12.42
N PRO A 51 -4.23 1.91 -13.00
CA PRO A 51 -4.25 3.16 -12.26
C PRO A 51 -5.60 3.47 -11.60
N SER A 52 -6.70 2.84 -12.03
CA SER A 52 -8.01 3.01 -11.39
C SER A 52 -8.14 2.26 -10.05
N ILE A 53 -7.22 1.34 -9.73
CA ILE A 53 -7.21 0.58 -8.47
C ILE A 53 -6.23 1.29 -7.50
N PRO A 54 -6.71 2.00 -6.47
CA PRO A 54 -5.83 2.68 -5.52
C PRO A 54 -4.98 1.66 -4.73
N ALA A 55 -3.69 1.95 -4.65
CA ALA A 55 -2.75 1.16 -3.86
C ALA A 55 -2.74 1.61 -2.38
N VAL A 56 -2.75 0.63 -1.48
CA VAL A 56 -2.73 0.80 -0.03
C VAL A 56 -1.41 0.31 0.52
N GLY A 57 -0.65 1.16 1.21
CA GLY A 57 0.54 0.76 1.96
C GLY A 57 0.16 0.35 3.38
N VAL A 58 0.62 -0.83 3.82
CA VAL A 58 0.39 -1.34 5.19
C VAL A 58 1.69 -1.24 5.98
N PHE A 59 1.64 -0.49 7.08
CA PHE A 59 2.77 -0.16 7.95
C PHE A 59 2.51 -0.63 9.38
N VAL A 60 3.59 -0.86 10.12
CA VAL A 60 3.57 -1.16 11.56
C VAL A 60 4.71 -0.37 12.15
N ASP A 61 4.39 0.69 12.89
CA ASP A 61 5.36 1.55 13.59
C ASP A 61 6.48 2.09 12.65
N ASP A 62 6.13 2.38 11.39
CA ASP A 62 7.07 2.92 10.39
C ASP A 62 7.17 4.46 10.50
N SER A 63 8.26 5.01 9.99
CA SER A 63 8.50 6.46 10.05
C SER A 63 7.64 7.23 9.06
N LEU A 64 7.13 8.41 9.48
CA LEU A 64 6.42 9.35 8.60
C LEU A 64 7.20 9.70 7.33
N LYS A 65 8.53 9.85 7.47
CA LYS A 65 9.42 10.14 6.34
C LYS A 65 9.31 9.07 5.27
N HIS A 66 9.37 7.80 5.65
CA HIS A 66 9.28 6.68 4.72
C HIS A 66 7.89 6.59 4.08
N ILE A 67 6.84 6.68 4.89
CA ILE A 67 5.45 6.70 4.40
C ILE A 67 5.25 7.81 3.37
N GLY A 68 5.71 9.03 3.67
CA GLY A 68 5.58 10.18 2.77
C GLY A 68 6.38 10.08 1.49
N GLN A 69 7.53 9.42 1.52
CA GLN A 69 8.27 9.10 0.29
C GLN A 69 7.45 8.21 -0.65
N LEU A 70 6.77 7.19 -0.12
CA LEU A 70 5.95 6.27 -0.91
C LEU A 70 4.68 6.93 -1.46
N VAL A 71 4.05 7.83 -0.68
CA VAL A 71 2.90 8.64 -1.11
C VAL A 71 3.33 9.61 -2.21
N THR A 72 4.38 10.39 -1.97
CA THR A 72 4.90 11.38 -2.94
C THR A 72 5.35 10.73 -4.25
N ALA A 73 5.95 9.54 -4.18
CA ALA A 73 6.35 8.78 -5.37
C ALA A 73 5.16 8.17 -6.15
N GLY A 74 3.95 8.23 -5.61
CA GLY A 74 2.75 7.61 -6.20
C GLY A 74 2.72 6.09 -6.08
N THR A 75 3.65 5.49 -5.32
CA THR A 75 3.70 4.04 -5.07
C THR A 75 2.42 3.57 -4.35
N ILE A 76 1.89 4.41 -3.45
CA ILE A 76 0.64 4.20 -2.74
C ILE A 76 -0.22 5.47 -2.75
N GLN A 77 -1.53 5.30 -2.60
CA GLN A 77 -2.53 6.38 -2.51
C GLN A 77 -3.22 6.41 -1.15
N ILE A 78 -3.12 5.33 -0.38
CA ILE A 78 -3.79 5.16 0.91
C ILE A 78 -2.78 4.57 1.89
N VAL A 79 -2.75 5.11 3.10
CA VAL A 79 -1.92 4.60 4.20
C VAL A 79 -2.80 3.82 5.17
N GLN A 80 -2.38 2.61 5.52
CA GLN A 80 -2.99 1.77 6.54
C GLN A 80 -1.97 1.52 7.66
N LEU A 81 -2.24 2.13 8.80
CA LEU A 81 -1.48 1.93 10.04
C LEU A 81 -2.01 0.69 10.78
N HIS A 82 -1.12 -0.16 11.27
CA HIS A 82 -1.47 -1.46 11.87
C HIS A 82 -0.59 -1.82 13.07
N GLY A 83 0.14 -0.84 13.61
CA GLY A 83 0.93 -0.94 14.83
C GLY A 83 0.20 -0.31 16.02
N CYS A 84 0.97 0.40 16.84
CA CYS A 84 0.49 1.13 18.01
C CYS A 84 0.61 2.64 17.78
N GLU A 85 0.23 3.11 16.59
CA GLU A 85 0.33 4.52 16.22
C GLU A 85 -0.62 5.39 17.06
N ASP A 86 -0.14 6.55 17.51
CA ASP A 86 -0.92 7.50 18.31
C ASP A 86 -1.64 8.54 17.44
N ASP A 87 -2.49 9.35 18.06
CA ASP A 87 -3.26 10.39 17.36
C ASP A 87 -2.34 11.39 16.61
N ALA A 88 -1.17 11.69 17.17
CA ALA A 88 -0.18 12.56 16.54
C ALA A 88 0.36 11.98 15.23
N MET A 89 0.65 10.68 15.20
CA MET A 89 1.05 9.95 13.99
C MET A 89 -0.08 9.96 12.95
N ILE A 90 -1.32 9.74 13.37
CA ILE A 90 -2.50 9.75 12.47
C ILE A 90 -2.66 11.13 11.82
N GLU A 91 -2.61 12.20 12.61
CA GLU A 91 -2.70 13.58 12.11
C GLU A 91 -1.59 13.92 11.12
N ALA A 92 -0.36 13.50 11.42
CA ALA A 92 0.78 13.77 10.54
C ALA A 92 0.67 13.02 9.19
N VAL A 93 0.19 11.78 9.18
CA VAL A 93 -0.07 11.03 7.94
C VAL A 93 -1.12 11.70 7.07
N GLN A 94 -2.14 12.32 7.65
CA GLN A 94 -3.19 13.03 6.90
C GLN A 94 -2.68 14.29 6.18
N GLN A 95 -1.54 14.84 6.62
CA GLN A 95 -0.93 16.04 6.04
C GLN A 95 0.15 15.71 4.99
N THR A 96 0.39 14.43 4.73
CA THR A 96 1.42 13.92 3.82
C THR A 96 0.88 13.74 2.40
#